data_AF-A0A554MM58-F1
#
_entry.id   AF-A0A554MM58-F1
#
_cell.length_a   1.000
_cell.length_b   1.000
_cell.length_c   1.000
_cell.angle_alpha   90.00
_cell.angle_beta   90.00
_cell.angle_gamma   90.00
#
_symmetry.space_group_name_H-M   'P 1'
#
loop_
_entity.id
_entity.type
_entity.pdbx_description
1 polymer ?
#
loop_
_entity_poly.entity_id
_entity_poly.type
_entity_poly.pdbx_seq_one_letter_code
_entity_poly.pdbx_strand_id
1 'polypeptide(L)'
;MALAATHIRFALDLKEKYGVSDTQKYIAGTLYPDSRYVTGIDRTVTHPTDLDDAFFKLDDFKKGWFVHLVCDNMQYQITTEWIPDAFKGIKGQNSETWIKRSALKVLQDIDDIRKFNFTDYLPALEYVETPNGELEKEVRQYNKIFSETHREPSRYGINDACEMWRRFGIGDELVEAIRKKSGEYANNSDTMNILRKIYPEMLARAKQF
;
A
#
# COMPACT_ATOMS: atom_id res chain seq x y z
N MET A 1 -5.59 0.52 -1.45
CA MET A 1 -5.09 1.53 -2.42
C MET A 1 -3.61 1.41 -2.32
N ALA A 2 -2.96 1.03 -3.42
CA ALA A 2 -1.61 0.52 -3.37
C ALA A 2 -0.60 1.58 -2.94
N LEU A 3 0.23 1.18 -1.98
CA LEU A 3 1.30 1.93 -1.34
C LEU A 3 2.56 1.05 -1.33
N ALA A 4 3.17 0.82 -2.49
CA ALA A 4 4.17 -0.23 -2.58
C ALA A 4 5.39 0.05 -1.70
N ALA A 5 5.88 1.30 -1.71
CA ALA A 5 7.04 1.69 -0.91
C ALA A 5 6.73 1.66 0.58
N THR A 6 5.58 2.20 0.98
CA THR A 6 5.13 2.21 2.39
C THR A 6 4.98 0.78 2.89
N HIS A 7 4.30 -0.08 2.14
CA HIS A 7 4.06 -1.47 2.53
C HIS A 7 5.36 -2.27 2.61
N ILE A 8 6.24 -2.16 1.61
CA ILE A 8 7.55 -2.84 1.64
C ILE A 8 8.38 -2.34 2.81
N ARG A 9 8.52 -1.03 3.00
CA ARG A 9 9.27 -0.45 4.12
C ARG A 9 8.75 -0.97 5.46
N PHE A 10 7.42 -0.95 5.62
CA PHE A 10 6.74 -1.43 6.82
C PHE A 10 6.94 -2.93 7.07
N ALA A 11 6.91 -3.74 6.01
CA ALA A 11 7.23 -5.16 6.07
C ALA A 11 8.67 -5.40 6.51
N LEU A 12 9.63 -4.67 5.94
CA LEU A 12 11.05 -4.79 6.34
C LEU A 12 11.26 -4.46 7.82
N ASP A 13 10.61 -3.40 8.33
CA ASP A 13 10.69 -3.00 9.74
C ASP A 13 10.03 -4.00 10.71
N LEU A 14 9.18 -4.90 10.23
CA LEU A 14 8.50 -5.95 11.01
C LEU A 14 9.02 -7.37 10.71
N LYS A 15 9.97 -7.51 9.79
CA LYS A 15 10.48 -8.80 9.30
C LYS A 15 10.97 -9.71 10.44
N GLU A 16 11.76 -9.16 11.36
CA GLU A 16 12.31 -9.91 12.49
C GLU A 16 11.22 -10.38 13.45
N LYS A 17 10.25 -9.52 13.75
CA LYS A 17 9.12 -9.83 14.63
C LYS A 17 8.33 -11.05 14.15
N TYR A 18 8.15 -11.19 12.85
CA TYR A 18 7.42 -12.31 12.25
C TYR A 18 8.28 -13.50 11.86
N GLY A 19 9.59 -13.49 12.19
CA GLY A 19 10.49 -14.60 11.91
C GLY A 19 10.51 -14.99 10.43
N VAL A 20 10.62 -14.00 9.54
CA VAL A 20 10.62 -14.23 8.09
C VAL A 20 11.93 -14.90 7.65
N SER A 21 11.82 -16.01 6.94
CA SER A 21 12.96 -16.80 6.43
C SER A 21 13.24 -16.55 4.93
N ASP A 22 12.18 -16.38 4.14
CA ASP A 22 12.18 -16.12 2.72
C ASP A 22 11.67 -14.69 2.48
N THR A 23 12.63 -13.79 2.22
CA THR A 23 12.32 -12.37 2.01
C THR A 23 11.61 -12.14 0.69
N GLN A 24 11.86 -12.96 -0.33
CA GLN A 24 11.23 -12.82 -1.63
C GLN A 24 9.73 -13.10 -1.54
N LYS A 25 9.35 -14.23 -0.92
CA LYS A 25 7.93 -14.55 -0.68
C LYS A 25 7.25 -13.50 0.17
N TYR A 26 7.92 -13.06 1.24
CA TYR A 26 7.39 -12.07 2.15
C TYR A 26 7.08 -10.74 1.45
N ILE A 27 8.01 -10.21 0.66
CA ILE A 27 7.77 -8.97 -0.10
C ILE A 27 6.68 -9.15 -1.16
N ALA A 28 6.65 -10.26 -1.88
CA ALA A 28 5.59 -10.54 -2.85
C ALA A 28 4.21 -10.58 -2.18
N GLY A 29 4.10 -11.26 -1.03
CA GLY A 29 2.88 -11.33 -0.24
C GLY A 29 2.43 -9.98 0.31
N THR A 30 3.37 -9.08 0.63
CA THR A 30 3.07 -7.72 1.10
C THR A 30 2.38 -6.86 0.04
N LEU A 31 2.63 -7.07 -1.25
CA LEU A 31 1.94 -6.33 -2.32
C LEU A 31 0.71 -7.05 -2.86
N TYR A 32 0.66 -8.37 -2.74
CA TYR A 32 -0.39 -9.22 -3.29
C TYR A 32 -1.84 -8.73 -3.06
N PRO A 33 -2.26 -8.20 -1.89
CA PRO A 33 -3.67 -7.88 -1.65
C PRO A 33 -4.25 -6.83 -2.59
N ASP A 34 -3.43 -5.89 -3.05
CA ASP A 34 -3.87 -4.87 -4.01
C ASP A 34 -3.85 -5.40 -5.47
N SER A 35 -3.39 -6.63 -5.73
CA SER A 35 -3.48 -7.29 -7.05
C SER A 35 -4.90 -7.35 -7.61
N ARG A 36 -5.89 -7.29 -6.73
CA ARG A 36 -7.32 -7.23 -7.05
C ARG A 36 -7.71 -6.17 -8.07
N TYR A 37 -6.96 -5.07 -8.21
CA TYR A 37 -7.30 -4.08 -9.24
C TYR A 37 -7.10 -4.61 -10.65
N VAL A 38 -6.13 -5.53 -10.84
CA VAL A 38 -5.81 -6.12 -12.15
C VAL A 38 -6.51 -7.47 -12.32
N THR A 39 -6.59 -8.29 -11.25
CA THR A 39 -7.20 -9.62 -11.31
C THR A 39 -8.73 -9.59 -11.21
N GLY A 40 -9.31 -8.47 -10.75
CA GLY A 40 -10.76 -8.34 -10.55
C GLY A 40 -11.29 -9.16 -9.37
N ILE A 41 -10.43 -9.78 -8.57
CA ILE A 41 -10.88 -10.56 -7.40
C ILE A 41 -11.54 -9.65 -6.36
N ASP A 42 -12.53 -10.18 -5.64
CA ASP A 42 -13.24 -9.40 -4.64
C ASP A 42 -12.31 -8.93 -3.52
N ARG A 43 -12.53 -7.70 -3.04
CA ARG A 43 -11.73 -7.12 -1.95
C ARG A 43 -11.82 -7.94 -0.68
N THR A 44 -12.97 -8.52 -0.36
CA THR A 44 -13.17 -9.32 0.87
C THR A 44 -12.29 -10.56 0.91
N VAL A 45 -11.90 -11.08 -0.26
CA VAL A 45 -11.02 -12.24 -0.39
C VAL A 45 -9.56 -11.86 -0.09
N THR A 46 -9.13 -10.68 -0.53
CA THR A 46 -7.75 -10.17 -0.33
C THR A 46 -7.60 -9.33 0.94
N HIS A 47 -8.71 -8.87 1.52
CA HIS A 47 -8.76 -8.03 2.72
C HIS A 47 -9.88 -8.52 3.66
N PRO A 48 -9.76 -9.74 4.21
CA PRO A 48 -10.73 -10.24 5.17
C PRO A 48 -10.77 -9.32 6.41
N THR A 49 -11.96 -9.16 6.98
CA THR A 49 -12.15 -8.34 8.20
C THR A 49 -11.63 -9.03 9.44
N ASP A 50 -11.67 -10.36 9.44
CA ASP A 50 -11.26 -11.20 10.56
C ASP A 50 -9.86 -11.74 10.27
N LEU A 51 -8.85 -11.06 10.82
CA LEU A 51 -7.46 -11.48 10.77
C LEU A 51 -7.24 -12.53 11.85
N ASP A 52 -7.38 -13.82 11.52
CA ASP A 52 -6.99 -14.89 12.43
C ASP A 52 -5.46 -15.07 12.42
N ASP A 53 -4.84 -14.99 13.60
CA ASP A 53 -3.42 -15.26 13.84
C ASP A 53 -2.95 -16.59 13.23
N ALA A 54 -3.84 -17.57 13.09
CA ALA A 54 -3.53 -18.87 12.48
C ALA A 54 -3.22 -18.76 10.98
N PHE A 55 -3.85 -17.83 10.25
CA PHE A 55 -3.68 -17.69 8.81
C PHE A 55 -2.26 -17.24 8.42
N PHE A 56 -1.61 -16.46 9.28
CA PHE A 56 -0.30 -15.85 8.99
C PHE A 56 0.89 -16.65 9.50
N LYS A 57 0.67 -17.70 10.29
CA LYS A 57 1.73 -18.61 10.77
C LYS A 57 2.12 -19.68 9.75
N LEU A 58 1.47 -19.72 8.59
CA LEU A 58 1.59 -20.82 7.62
C LEU A 58 2.84 -20.72 6.73
N ASP A 59 3.12 -19.55 6.17
CA ASP A 59 4.27 -19.33 5.28
C ASP A 59 4.63 -17.84 5.18
N ASP A 60 5.81 -17.54 4.61
CA ASP A 60 6.30 -16.16 4.52
C ASP A 60 5.50 -15.29 3.54
N PHE A 61 4.86 -15.86 2.51
CA PHE A 61 3.96 -15.09 1.64
C PHE A 61 2.74 -14.58 2.40
N LYS A 62 2.08 -15.45 3.18
CA LYS A 62 0.96 -15.07 4.04
C LYS A 62 1.38 -14.12 5.15
N LYS A 63 2.56 -14.25 5.74
CA LYS A 63 3.10 -13.20 6.64
C LYS A 63 3.19 -11.85 5.93
N GLY A 64 3.63 -11.84 4.67
CA GLY A 64 3.68 -10.62 3.86
C GLY A 64 2.30 -9.99 3.71
N TRP A 65 1.32 -10.81 3.33
CA TRP A 65 -0.08 -10.43 3.23
C TRP A 65 -0.61 -9.90 4.57
N PHE A 66 -0.29 -10.54 5.70
CA PHE A 66 -0.65 -10.03 7.02
C PHE A 66 -0.22 -8.59 7.21
N VAL A 67 1.06 -8.33 6.93
CA VAL A 67 1.67 -7.04 7.22
C VAL A 67 1.09 -5.95 6.32
N HIS A 68 0.65 -6.29 5.10
CA HIS A 68 -0.18 -5.40 4.29
C HIS A 68 -1.45 -4.97 5.05
N LEU A 69 -2.20 -5.93 5.59
CA LEU A 69 -3.47 -5.67 6.26
C LEU A 69 -3.27 -4.88 7.56
N VAL A 70 -2.23 -5.23 8.34
CA VAL A 70 -1.83 -4.47 9.53
C VAL A 70 -1.45 -3.03 9.15
N CYS A 71 -0.64 -2.85 8.11
CA CYS A 71 -0.26 -1.52 7.62
C CYS A 71 -1.49 -0.68 7.26
N ASP A 72 -2.41 -1.26 6.49
CA ASP A 72 -3.63 -0.58 6.03
C ASP A 72 -4.56 -0.21 7.19
N ASN A 73 -4.66 -1.09 8.20
CA ASN A 73 -5.45 -0.86 9.40
C ASN A 73 -4.82 0.22 10.29
N MET A 74 -3.52 0.14 10.57
CA MET A 74 -2.82 1.15 11.39
C MET A 74 -2.93 2.54 10.75
N GLN A 75 -2.67 2.63 9.45
CA GLN A 75 -2.81 3.89 8.74
C GLN A 75 -4.26 4.40 8.79
N TYR A 76 -5.25 3.52 8.64
CA TYR A 76 -6.66 3.91 8.75
C TYR A 76 -6.99 4.51 10.12
N GLN A 77 -6.62 3.83 11.20
CA GLN A 77 -6.87 4.26 12.57
C GLN A 77 -6.22 5.62 12.84
N ILE A 78 -4.93 5.75 12.55
CA ILE A 78 -4.14 6.97 12.81
C ILE A 78 -4.69 8.14 12.00
N THR A 79 -4.94 7.94 10.70
CA THR A 79 -5.43 9.04 9.86
C THR A 79 -6.83 9.49 10.25
N THR A 80 -7.70 8.57 10.68
CA THR A 80 -9.04 8.89 11.20
C THR A 80 -8.95 9.67 12.51
N GLU A 81 -8.02 9.31 13.40
CA GLU A 81 -7.80 9.95 14.70
C GLU A 81 -7.17 11.35 14.56
N TRP A 82 -6.12 11.48 13.74
CA TRP A 82 -5.28 12.68 13.69
C TRP A 82 -5.72 13.70 12.64
N ILE A 83 -6.45 13.26 11.62
CA ILE A 83 -6.95 14.12 10.54
C ILE A 83 -8.45 13.88 10.35
N PRO A 84 -9.29 14.01 11.40
CA PRO A 84 -10.69 13.60 11.34
C PRO A 84 -11.47 14.32 10.23
N ASP A 85 -11.11 15.57 9.91
CA ASP A 85 -11.71 16.35 8.83
C ASP A 85 -11.46 15.76 7.44
N ALA A 86 -10.35 15.03 7.24
CA ALA A 86 -10.10 14.30 6.01
C ALA A 86 -11.05 13.10 5.82
N PHE A 87 -11.73 12.69 6.90
CA PHE A 87 -12.61 11.52 6.95
C PHE A 87 -14.07 11.84 7.30
N LYS A 88 -14.43 13.13 7.37
CA LYS A 88 -15.83 13.56 7.46
C LYS A 88 -16.49 13.42 6.08
N GLY A 89 -17.64 12.75 6.03
CA GLY A 89 -18.48 12.65 4.83
C GLY A 89 -18.92 11.21 4.49
N ILE A 90 -19.51 11.05 3.31
CA ILE A 90 -19.93 9.74 2.79
C ILE A 90 -18.69 8.86 2.62
N LYS A 91 -18.79 7.61 3.08
CA LYS A 91 -17.78 6.57 2.90
C LYS A 91 -18.13 5.73 1.67
N GLY A 92 -17.11 5.31 0.93
CA GLY A 92 -17.27 4.45 -0.24
C GLY A 92 -16.21 4.74 -1.29
N GLN A 93 -16.03 3.82 -2.24
CA GLN A 93 -15.18 4.06 -3.40
C GLN A 93 -15.70 5.30 -4.17
N ASN A 94 -14.78 6.10 -4.70
CA ASN A 94 -15.06 7.38 -5.38
C ASN A 94 -15.63 8.52 -4.49
N SER A 95 -15.83 8.28 -3.19
CA SER A 95 -16.23 9.36 -2.28
C SER A 95 -15.12 10.39 -2.07
N GLU A 96 -15.50 11.59 -1.61
CA GLU A 96 -14.53 12.62 -1.21
C GLU A 96 -13.56 12.12 -0.12
N THR A 97 -14.09 11.36 0.84
CA THR A 97 -13.28 10.68 1.87
C THR A 97 -12.24 9.75 1.25
N TRP A 98 -12.62 9.00 0.22
CA TRP A 98 -11.71 8.10 -0.50
C TRP A 98 -10.62 8.85 -1.25
N ILE A 99 -10.97 9.96 -1.91
CA ILE A 99 -10.03 10.83 -2.62
C ILE A 99 -9.01 11.42 -1.63
N LYS A 100 -9.48 11.99 -0.51
CA LYS A 100 -8.62 12.57 0.53
C LYS A 100 -7.66 11.55 1.12
N ARG A 101 -8.15 10.35 1.47
CA ARG A 101 -7.28 9.26 1.99
C ARG A 101 -6.25 8.83 0.96
N SER A 102 -6.67 8.66 -0.29
CA SER A 102 -5.80 8.26 -1.39
C SER A 102 -4.70 9.28 -1.66
N ALA A 103 -5.01 10.57 -1.55
CA ALA A 103 -4.02 11.63 -1.69
C ALA A 103 -2.96 11.61 -0.58
N LEU A 104 -3.36 11.41 0.68
CA LEU A 104 -2.41 11.22 1.79
C LEU A 104 -1.50 10.01 1.56
N LYS A 105 -2.09 8.92 1.07
CA LYS A 105 -1.37 7.68 0.74
C LYS A 105 -0.28 7.93 -0.30
N VAL A 106 -0.56 8.63 -1.40
CA VAL A 106 0.45 8.97 -2.43
C VAL A 106 1.64 9.70 -1.83
N LEU A 107 1.36 10.73 -1.01
CA LEU A 107 2.42 11.53 -0.41
C LEU A 107 3.25 10.71 0.59
N GLN A 108 2.63 9.78 1.33
CA GLN A 108 3.32 8.83 2.20
C GLN A 108 4.25 7.92 1.39
N ASP A 109 3.77 7.37 0.28
CA ASP A 109 4.57 6.47 -0.56
C ASP A 109 5.78 7.16 -1.18
N ILE A 110 5.60 8.41 -1.64
CA ILE A 110 6.69 9.26 -2.16
C ILE A 110 7.73 9.57 -1.08
N ASP A 111 7.31 9.79 0.16
CA ASP A 111 8.23 10.04 1.27
C ASP A 111 8.96 8.75 1.68
N ASP A 112 8.27 7.61 1.70
CA ASP A 112 8.82 6.34 2.15
C ASP A 112 9.76 5.70 1.14
N ILE A 113 9.50 5.82 -0.17
CA ILE A 113 10.40 5.25 -1.20
C ILE A 113 11.82 5.83 -1.14
N ARG A 114 11.98 7.01 -0.55
CA ARG A 114 13.28 7.71 -0.41
C ARG A 114 14.04 7.32 0.86
N LYS A 115 13.42 6.56 1.77
CA LYS A 115 13.98 6.23 3.09
C LYS A 115 14.65 4.86 3.16
N PHE A 116 14.62 4.10 2.07
CA PHE A 116 15.28 2.80 1.98
C PHE A 116 15.62 2.47 0.52
N ASN A 117 16.44 1.46 0.30
CA ASN A 117 16.82 1.03 -1.05
C ASN A 117 15.71 0.17 -1.68
N PHE A 118 14.65 0.82 -2.17
CA PHE A 118 13.48 0.14 -2.75
C PHE A 118 13.86 -0.82 -3.90
N THR A 119 14.85 -0.44 -4.72
CA THR A 119 15.25 -1.23 -5.90
C THR A 119 15.80 -2.61 -5.56
N ASP A 120 16.36 -2.82 -4.36
CA ASP A 120 16.86 -4.13 -3.92
C ASP A 120 15.73 -5.16 -3.78
N TYR A 121 14.49 -4.70 -3.64
CA TYR A 121 13.32 -5.55 -3.41
C TYR A 121 12.46 -5.74 -4.66
N LEU A 122 12.76 -5.06 -5.77
CA LEU A 122 12.06 -5.27 -7.04
C LEU A 122 12.14 -6.71 -7.57
N PRO A 123 13.28 -7.43 -7.50
CA PRO A 123 13.35 -8.82 -7.94
C PRO A 123 12.39 -9.75 -7.18
N ALA A 124 11.97 -9.39 -5.97
CA ALA A 124 11.01 -10.19 -5.23
C ALA A 124 9.65 -10.29 -5.93
N LEU A 125 9.32 -9.31 -6.79
CA LEU A 125 8.07 -9.25 -7.53
C LEU A 125 8.01 -10.23 -8.73
N GLU A 126 9.11 -10.94 -9.02
CA GLU A 126 9.10 -12.06 -9.97
C GLU A 126 8.40 -13.30 -9.41
N TYR A 127 8.37 -13.44 -8.07
CA TYR A 127 7.65 -14.49 -7.37
C TYR A 127 6.14 -14.20 -7.39
N VAL A 128 5.35 -15.24 -7.66
CA VAL A 128 3.90 -15.15 -7.79
C VAL A 128 3.23 -16.33 -7.10
N GLU A 129 2.24 -16.03 -6.28
CA GLU A 129 1.24 -16.97 -5.80
C GLU A 129 -0.16 -16.46 -6.15
N THR A 130 -1.08 -17.40 -6.37
CA THR A 130 -2.50 -17.12 -6.72
C THR A 130 -3.40 -17.89 -5.75
N PRO A 131 -3.38 -17.55 -4.44
CA PRO A 131 -4.02 -18.35 -3.41
C PRO A 131 -5.55 -18.39 -3.53
N ASN A 132 -6.15 -17.52 -4.34
CA ASN A 132 -7.59 -17.44 -4.53
C ASN A 132 -8.03 -17.76 -5.98
N GLY A 133 -7.18 -18.45 -6.73
CA GLY A 133 -7.51 -18.92 -8.08
C GLY A 133 -7.43 -17.84 -9.16
N GLU A 134 -6.72 -16.74 -8.91
CA GLU A 134 -6.43 -15.73 -9.93
C GLU A 134 -5.60 -16.32 -11.08
N LEU A 135 -5.66 -15.67 -12.24
CA LEU A 135 -4.77 -16.02 -13.32
C LEU A 135 -3.36 -15.48 -13.01
N GLU A 136 -2.36 -16.37 -12.98
CA GLU A 136 -0.95 -16.00 -12.70
C GLU A 136 -0.47 -14.83 -13.58
N LYS A 137 -0.88 -14.80 -14.86
CA LYS A 137 -0.56 -13.73 -15.81
C LYS A 137 -1.02 -12.34 -15.34
N GLU A 138 -2.14 -12.25 -14.62
CA GLU A 138 -2.70 -10.99 -14.14
C GLU A 138 -1.97 -10.50 -12.90
N VAL A 139 -1.60 -11.42 -12.00
CA VAL A 139 -0.73 -11.09 -10.86
C VAL A 139 0.66 -10.66 -11.34
N ARG A 140 1.22 -11.33 -12.37
CA ARG A 140 2.46 -10.88 -13.03
C ARG A 140 2.31 -9.50 -13.66
N GLN A 141 1.20 -9.22 -14.33
CA GLN A 141 0.93 -7.91 -14.91
C GLN A 141 0.87 -6.82 -13.82
N TYR A 142 0.20 -7.09 -12.70
CA TYR A 142 0.19 -6.21 -11.54
C TYR A 142 1.62 -5.94 -11.03
N ASN A 143 2.40 -6.98 -10.74
CA ASN A 143 3.79 -6.87 -10.27
C ASN A 143 4.69 -6.10 -11.25
N LYS A 144 4.50 -6.29 -12.56
CA LYS A 144 5.21 -5.57 -13.62
C LYS A 144 4.91 -4.08 -13.59
N ILE A 145 3.62 -3.70 -13.45
CA ILE A 145 3.23 -2.29 -13.33
C ILE A 145 3.94 -1.64 -12.14
N PHE A 146 4.01 -2.31 -10.97
CA PHE A 146 4.77 -1.78 -9.81
C PHE A 146 6.24 -1.61 -10.11
N SER A 147 6.86 -2.64 -10.66
CA SER A 147 8.30 -2.65 -10.92
C SER A 147 8.70 -1.52 -11.86
N GLU A 148 7.94 -1.30 -12.91
CA GLU A 148 8.18 -0.24 -13.87
C GLU A 148 7.94 1.16 -13.27
N THR A 149 6.91 1.31 -12.44
CA THR A 149 6.56 2.60 -11.81
C THR A 149 7.65 3.05 -10.83
N HIS A 150 8.23 2.11 -10.08
CA HIS A 150 9.16 2.42 -8.98
C HIS A 150 10.63 2.16 -9.33
N ARG A 151 10.96 1.95 -10.62
CA ARG A 151 12.32 1.67 -11.09
C ARG A 151 13.34 2.77 -10.79
N GLU A 152 12.87 4.02 -10.67
CA GLU A 152 13.69 5.20 -10.38
C GLU A 152 13.16 5.90 -9.10
N PRO A 153 13.41 5.35 -7.90
CA PRO A 153 12.92 5.87 -6.62
C PRO A 153 13.10 7.38 -6.39
N SER A 154 14.23 7.92 -6.85
CA SER A 154 14.57 9.35 -6.69
C SER A 154 13.68 10.28 -7.51
N ARG A 155 13.02 9.76 -8.56
CA ARG A 155 12.15 10.53 -9.46
C ARG A 155 10.67 10.26 -9.25
N TYR A 156 10.33 9.23 -8.48
CA TYR A 156 8.95 8.88 -8.17
C TYR A 156 8.21 10.06 -7.51
N GLY A 157 7.06 10.39 -8.07
CA GLY A 157 6.20 11.48 -7.62
C GLY A 157 4.71 11.21 -7.89
N ILE A 158 3.89 12.25 -7.72
CA ILE A 158 2.42 12.16 -7.81
C ILE A 158 1.98 11.64 -9.18
N ASN A 159 2.63 12.09 -10.26
CA ASN A 159 2.26 11.70 -11.61
C ASN A 159 2.54 10.22 -11.90
N ASP A 160 3.62 9.66 -11.34
CA ASP A 160 3.95 8.24 -11.49
C ASP A 160 2.90 7.38 -10.75
N ALA A 161 2.49 7.79 -9.55
CA ALA A 161 1.40 7.14 -8.82
C ALA A 161 0.07 7.17 -9.60
N CYS A 162 -0.25 8.32 -10.22
CA CYS A 162 -1.45 8.46 -11.05
C CYS A 162 -1.39 7.54 -12.28
N GLU A 163 -0.25 7.48 -12.97
CA GLU A 163 -0.09 6.62 -14.14
C GLU A 163 -0.22 5.14 -13.77
N MET A 164 0.40 4.74 -12.66
CA MET A 164 0.24 3.39 -12.12
C MET A 164 -1.23 3.03 -11.90
N TRP A 165 -2.04 3.93 -11.34
CA TRP A 165 -3.46 3.65 -11.11
C TRP A 165 -4.31 3.61 -12.38
N ARG A 166 -3.98 4.42 -13.40
CA ARG A 166 -4.62 4.27 -14.71
C ARG A 166 -4.36 2.88 -15.29
N ARG A 167 -3.12 2.38 -15.14
CA ARG A 167 -2.74 1.02 -15.56
C ARG A 167 -3.42 -0.08 -14.74
N PHE A 168 -3.93 0.23 -13.55
CA PHE A 168 -4.82 -0.63 -12.76
C PHE A 168 -6.30 -0.51 -13.16
N GLY A 169 -6.63 0.26 -14.19
CA GLY A 169 -8.01 0.45 -14.63
C GLY A 169 -8.82 1.45 -13.80
N ILE A 170 -8.18 2.25 -12.94
CA ILE A 170 -8.87 3.33 -12.22
C ILE A 170 -9.20 4.46 -13.21
N GLY A 171 -10.46 4.88 -13.25
CA GLY A 171 -10.94 5.90 -14.19
C GLY A 171 -10.29 7.27 -14.02
N ASP A 172 -10.09 7.98 -15.13
CA ASP A 172 -9.36 9.25 -15.18
C ASP A 172 -9.93 10.33 -14.25
N GLU A 173 -11.26 10.44 -14.14
CA GLU A 173 -11.89 11.41 -13.25
C GLU A 173 -11.44 11.23 -11.79
N LEU A 174 -11.40 9.97 -11.32
CA LEU A 174 -10.95 9.67 -9.96
C LEU A 174 -9.45 9.92 -9.82
N VAL A 175 -8.65 9.50 -10.80
CA VAL A 175 -7.19 9.71 -10.78
C VAL A 175 -6.86 11.21 -10.73
N GLU A 176 -7.54 12.03 -11.51
CA GLU A 176 -7.35 13.48 -11.53
C GLU A 176 -7.79 14.15 -10.22
N ALA A 177 -8.90 13.69 -9.63
CA ALA A 177 -9.34 14.18 -8.32
C ALA A 177 -8.29 13.88 -7.23
N ILE A 178 -7.69 12.68 -7.24
CA ILE A 178 -6.63 12.33 -6.30
C ILE A 178 -5.35 13.12 -6.59
N ARG A 179 -4.97 13.30 -7.86
CA ARG A 179 -3.80 14.11 -8.27
C ARG A 179 -3.90 15.53 -7.74
N LYS A 180 -5.04 16.18 -7.96
CA LYS A 180 -5.31 17.53 -7.48
C LYS A 180 -5.23 17.60 -5.95
N LYS A 181 -5.91 16.69 -5.24
CA LYS A 181 -5.90 16.67 -3.78
C LYS A 181 -4.50 16.38 -3.21
N SER A 182 -3.71 15.54 -3.87
CA SER A 182 -2.31 15.27 -3.51
C SER A 182 -1.45 16.53 -3.65
N GLY A 183 -1.65 17.30 -4.73
CA GLY A 183 -0.99 18.60 -4.91
C GLY A 183 -1.38 19.63 -3.85
N GLU A 184 -2.66 19.68 -3.47
CA GLU A 184 -3.14 20.55 -2.38
C GLU A 184 -2.48 20.18 -1.05
N TYR A 185 -2.42 18.90 -0.71
CA TYR A 185 -1.78 18.43 0.53
C TYR A 185 -0.26 18.59 0.54
N ALA A 186 0.42 18.40 -0.60
CA ALA A 186 1.86 18.60 -0.72
C ALA A 186 2.28 20.05 -0.44
N ASN A 187 1.40 21.01 -0.76
CA ASN A 187 1.61 22.44 -0.51
C ASN A 187 1.11 22.90 0.86
N ASN A 188 0.54 22.02 1.68
CA ASN A 188 0.07 22.32 3.03
C ASN A 188 1.10 21.83 4.07
N SER A 189 1.78 22.76 4.74
CA SER A 189 2.82 22.46 5.73
C SER A 189 2.31 21.62 6.90
N ASP A 190 1.09 21.89 7.37
CA ASP A 190 0.52 21.20 8.53
C ASP A 190 0.19 19.76 8.18
N THR A 191 -0.43 19.54 7.01
CA THR A 191 -0.67 18.20 6.49
C THR A 191 0.63 17.42 6.33
N MET A 192 1.67 18.01 5.74
CA MET A 192 2.97 17.35 5.58
C MET A 192 3.66 17.08 6.92
N ASN A 193 3.51 17.96 7.91
CA ASN A 193 4.03 17.74 9.26
C ASN A 193 3.33 16.58 9.96
N ILE A 194 2.02 16.41 9.77
CA ILE A 194 1.29 15.25 10.28
C ILE A 194 1.73 13.99 9.54
N LEU A 195 1.83 14.03 8.21
CA LEU A 195 2.20 12.89 7.38
C LEU A 195 3.54 12.26 7.81
N ARG A 196 4.56 13.08 8.08
CA ARG A 196 5.86 12.60 8.56
C ARG A 196 5.79 11.82 9.88
N LYS A 197 4.74 12.04 10.69
CA LYS A 197 4.52 11.37 11.97
C LYS A 197 3.69 10.09 11.85
N ILE A 198 2.95 9.92 10.74
CA ILE A 198 2.06 8.76 10.55
C ILE A 198 2.87 7.46 10.54
N TYR A 199 3.94 7.37 9.75
CA TYR A 199 4.70 6.12 9.62
C TYR A 199 5.34 5.66 10.95
N PRO A 200 6.07 6.50 11.72
CA PRO A 200 6.57 6.10 13.02
C PRO A 200 5.47 5.59 13.97
N GLU A 201 4.31 6.25 13.97
CA GLU A 201 3.16 5.84 14.79
C GLU A 201 2.57 4.50 14.31
N MET A 202 2.44 4.29 13.00
CA MET A 202 2.00 3.02 12.43
C MET A 202 2.89 1.88 12.91
N LEU A 203 4.21 2.08 12.86
CA LEU A 203 5.18 1.08 13.28
C LEU A 203 5.13 0.84 14.79
N ALA A 204 4.98 1.89 15.59
CA ALA A 204 4.84 1.79 17.04
C ALA A 204 3.61 0.97 17.45
N ARG A 205 2.45 1.25 16.84
CA ARG A 205 1.20 0.51 17.11
C ARG A 205 1.27 -0.94 16.63
N ALA A 206 1.80 -1.20 15.44
CA ALA A 206 1.95 -2.56 14.92
C ALA A 206 2.93 -3.43 15.72
N LYS A 207 3.91 -2.82 16.41
CA LYS A 207 4.79 -3.55 17.33
C LYS A 207 4.05 -4.06 18.57
N GLN A 208 2.87 -3.53 18.89
CA GLN A 208 2.03 -3.97 20.01
C GLN A 208 1.06 -5.11 19.65
N PHE A 209 0.78 -5.33 18.35
CA PHE A 209 -0.03 -6.44 17.83
C PHE A 209 0.77 -7.74 17.77
#